data_AF-A0A914R8E5-F1
#
_entry.id   AF-A0A914R8E5-F1
#
_cell.length_a   1.000
_cell.length_b   1.000
_cell.length_c   1.000
_cell.angle_alpha   90.00
_cell.angle_beta   90.00
_cell.angle_gamma   90.00
#
_symmetry.space_group_name_H-M   'P 1'
#
loop_
_entity.id
_entity.type
_entity.pdbx_description
1 polymer ?
#
loop_
_entity_poly.entity_id
_entity_poly.type
_entity_poly.pdbx_seq_one_letter_code
_entity_poly.pdbx_strand_id
1 'polypeptide(L)'
;MYRALKRIYGEHANKMLEGAQKNPSVVVPRLIERMHQKDREWRDAQVQFNRVWREQTEKYYAKSLDHQALSFKQNDLKLLRSKMIVHHFETLYDERETRREEGASTEIGPHCIYDYPDDMSVLYDVNDLVIHYVKRQPNIQKEEKGHAKKTLKRFLPELFNIPAQQMSDDEDSCAEPKHAGMVMQWNYLSWIALNKGSKLQAAAEELEVKPRRGTSYRLFFGANTWCVFLRLHQMLCDRLARLKKKTAEMLESYRVR
;
A
#
# COMPACT_ATOMS: atom_id res chain seq x y z
N MET A 1 11.56 -37.22 -44.41
CA MET A 1 12.48 -38.23 -43.81
C MET A 1 13.85 -37.63 -43.46
N TYR A 2 14.55 -37.00 -44.41
CA TYR A 2 15.88 -36.41 -44.18
C TYR A 2 15.96 -35.41 -43.00
N ARG A 3 14.95 -34.55 -42.82
CA ARG A 3 14.89 -33.61 -41.67
C ARG A 3 14.86 -34.32 -40.31
N ALA A 4 14.19 -35.46 -40.21
CA ALA A 4 14.14 -36.26 -38.98
C ALA A 4 15.48 -36.96 -38.71
N LEU A 5 16.10 -37.53 -39.75
CA LEU A 5 17.46 -38.08 -39.69
C LEU A 5 18.49 -37.01 -39.27
N LYS A 6 18.43 -35.81 -39.87
CA LYS A 6 19.29 -34.68 -39.49
C LYS A 6 19.08 -34.23 -38.04
N ARG A 7 17.84 -34.32 -37.53
CA ARG A 7 17.53 -34.02 -36.13
C ARG A 7 18.10 -35.06 -35.14
N ILE A 8 18.20 -36.33 -35.54
CA ILE A 8 18.70 -37.41 -34.68
C ILE A 8 20.22 -37.60 -34.80
N TYR A 9 20.77 -37.45 -36.00
CA TYR A 9 22.17 -37.79 -36.32
C TYR A 9 23.04 -36.58 -36.70
N GLY A 10 22.48 -35.36 -36.74
CA GLY A 10 23.23 -34.15 -37.05
C GLY A 10 23.96 -34.22 -38.39
N GLU A 11 25.26 -34.00 -38.36
CA GLU A 11 26.13 -34.00 -39.55
C GLU A 11 26.29 -35.39 -40.19
N HIS A 12 26.06 -36.46 -39.43
CA HIS A 12 26.18 -37.84 -39.94
C HIS A 12 24.94 -38.33 -40.71
N ALA A 13 23.89 -37.50 -40.82
CA ALA A 13 22.65 -37.86 -41.50
C ALA A 13 22.86 -38.24 -42.98
N ASN A 14 23.80 -37.60 -43.69
CA ASN A 14 24.14 -37.94 -45.07
C ASN A 14 24.78 -39.33 -45.17
N LYS A 15 25.72 -39.65 -44.27
CA LYS A 15 26.37 -40.98 -44.21
C LYS A 15 25.37 -42.08 -43.88
N MET A 16 24.40 -41.81 -43.02
CA MET A 16 23.32 -42.75 -42.69
C MET A 16 22.34 -42.95 -43.85
N LEU A 17 22.05 -41.89 -44.61
CA LEU A 17 21.21 -41.97 -45.82
C LEU A 17 21.91 -42.78 -46.92
N GLU A 18 23.19 -42.52 -47.18
CA GLU A 18 24.00 -43.30 -48.12
C GLU A 18 24.13 -44.77 -47.69
N GLY A 19 24.30 -45.02 -46.39
CA GLY A 19 24.33 -46.37 -45.83
C GLY A 19 23.01 -47.12 -46.02
N ALA A 20 21.88 -46.42 -45.85
CA ALA A 20 20.54 -46.99 -46.08
C ALA A 20 20.28 -47.30 -47.55
N GLN A 21 20.85 -46.51 -48.47
CA GLN A 21 20.75 -46.75 -49.91
C GLN A 21 21.63 -47.94 -50.36
N LYS A 22 22.85 -48.06 -49.81
CA LYS A 22 23.78 -49.14 -50.17
C LYS A 22 23.39 -50.49 -49.59
N ASN A 23 23.02 -50.54 -48.30
CA ASN A 23 22.69 -51.78 -47.57
C ASN A 23 21.36 -51.65 -46.80
N PRO A 24 20.21 -51.64 -47.49
CA PRO A 24 18.91 -51.36 -46.87
C PRO A 24 18.53 -52.39 -45.80
N SER A 25 18.81 -53.67 -46.04
CA SER A 25 18.45 -54.80 -45.15
C SER A 25 19.08 -54.69 -43.75
N VAL A 26 20.20 -53.98 -43.62
CA VAL A 26 20.96 -53.84 -42.37
C VAL A 26 20.73 -52.48 -41.72
N VAL A 27 20.73 -51.41 -42.52
CA VAL A 27 20.72 -50.04 -42.00
C VAL A 27 19.30 -49.56 -41.70
N VAL A 28 18.31 -49.91 -42.53
CA VAL A 28 16.92 -49.46 -42.33
C VAL A 28 16.32 -49.97 -41.02
N PRO A 29 16.46 -51.26 -40.63
CA PRO A 29 15.95 -51.73 -39.34
C PRO A 29 16.55 -50.98 -38.14
N ARG A 30 17.86 -50.72 -38.19
CA ARG A 30 18.58 -49.97 -37.14
C ARG A 30 18.13 -48.51 -37.05
N LEU A 31 17.89 -47.87 -38.19
CA LEU A 31 17.36 -46.50 -38.24
C LEU A 31 15.94 -46.44 -37.67
N ILE A 32 15.07 -47.39 -38.03
CA ILE A 32 13.71 -47.48 -37.51
C ILE A 32 13.72 -47.68 -35.99
N GLU A 33 14.54 -48.61 -35.48
CA GLU A 33 14.70 -48.84 -34.04
C GLU A 33 15.14 -47.57 -33.31
N ARG A 34 16.14 -46.85 -33.85
CA ARG A 34 16.61 -45.60 -33.26
C ARG A 34 15.57 -44.49 -33.31
N MET A 35 14.80 -44.40 -34.40
CA MET A 35 13.70 -43.44 -34.54
C MET A 35 12.59 -43.72 -33.53
N HIS A 36 12.21 -44.99 -33.32
CA HIS A 36 11.24 -45.36 -32.28
C HIS A 36 11.75 -45.05 -30.87
N GLN A 37 13.04 -45.29 -30.60
CA GLN A 37 13.65 -44.93 -29.33
C GLN A 37 13.57 -43.43 -29.08
N LYS A 38 13.94 -42.61 -30.08
CA LYS A 38 13.86 -41.14 -29.96
C LYS A 38 12.43 -40.62 -29.85
N ASP A 39 11.48 -41.23 -30.54
CA ASP A 39 10.06 -40.92 -30.45
C ASP A 39 9.52 -41.13 -29.03
N ARG A 40 9.88 -42.26 -28.38
CA ARG A 40 9.54 -42.51 -26.96
C ARG A 40 10.17 -41.45 -26.04
N GLU A 41 11.47 -41.22 -26.17
CA GLU A 41 12.17 -40.20 -25.36
C GLU A 41 11.55 -38.81 -25.52
N TRP A 42 11.15 -38.41 -26.73
CA TRP A 42 10.53 -37.12 -26.97
C TRP A 42 9.10 -37.04 -26.43
N ARG A 43 8.31 -38.11 -26.49
CA ARG A 43 6.99 -38.14 -25.86
C ARG A 43 7.09 -38.02 -24.35
N ASP A 44 8.01 -38.76 -23.73
CA ASP A 44 8.23 -38.69 -22.28
C ASP A 44 8.68 -37.28 -21.86
N ALA A 45 9.63 -36.69 -22.60
CA ALA A 45 10.08 -35.32 -22.36
C ALA A 45 8.96 -34.29 -22.55
N GLN A 46 8.11 -34.47 -23.57
CA GLN A 46 6.96 -33.59 -23.82
C GLN A 46 5.95 -33.65 -22.66
N VAL A 47 5.68 -34.84 -22.11
CA VAL A 47 4.79 -34.99 -20.95
C VAL A 47 5.35 -34.25 -19.74
N GLN A 48 6.64 -34.42 -19.43
CA GLN A 48 7.29 -33.72 -18.31
C GLN A 48 7.31 -32.20 -18.52
N PHE A 49 7.64 -31.75 -19.74
CA PHE A 49 7.66 -30.33 -20.06
C PHE A 49 6.27 -29.71 -19.98
N ASN A 50 5.24 -30.38 -20.49
CA ASN A 50 3.85 -29.90 -20.41
C ASN A 50 3.34 -29.83 -18.98
N ARG A 51 3.79 -30.74 -18.10
CA ARG A 51 3.47 -30.67 -16.68
C ARG A 51 4.10 -29.43 -16.05
N VAL A 52 5.41 -29.25 -16.19
CA VAL A 52 6.12 -28.08 -15.65
C VAL A 52 5.56 -26.79 -16.23
N TRP A 53 5.34 -26.73 -17.55
CA TRP A 53 4.77 -25.57 -18.22
C TRP A 53 3.40 -25.19 -17.64
N ARG A 54 2.51 -26.17 -17.44
CA ARG A 54 1.20 -25.92 -16.81
C ARG A 54 1.34 -25.43 -15.38
N GLU A 55 2.15 -26.10 -14.56
CA GLU A 55 2.38 -25.70 -13.17
C GLU A 55 2.95 -24.27 -13.06
N GLN A 56 3.93 -23.91 -13.91
CA GLN A 56 4.50 -22.57 -13.92
C GLN A 56 3.49 -21.54 -14.44
N THR A 57 2.80 -21.85 -15.53
CA THR A 57 1.80 -20.94 -16.11
C THR A 57 0.71 -20.65 -15.09
N GLU A 58 0.12 -21.67 -14.46
CA GLU A 58 -0.91 -21.49 -13.45
C GLU A 58 -0.42 -20.67 -12.25
N LYS A 59 0.79 -20.95 -11.76
CA LYS A 59 1.39 -20.25 -10.61
C LYS A 59 1.66 -18.77 -10.88
N TYR A 60 2.03 -18.41 -12.11
CA TYR A 60 2.45 -17.06 -12.45
C TYR A 60 1.46 -16.30 -13.33
N TYR A 61 0.41 -16.94 -13.86
CA TYR A 61 -0.54 -16.32 -14.77
C TYR A 61 -1.09 -15.02 -14.20
N ALA A 62 -1.68 -15.07 -13.00
CA ALA A 62 -2.23 -13.88 -12.36
C ALA A 62 -1.18 -12.78 -12.11
N LYS A 63 0.07 -13.14 -11.80
CA LYS A 63 1.17 -12.19 -11.60
C LYS A 63 1.67 -11.59 -12.92
N SER A 64 1.55 -12.34 -14.01
CA SER A 64 1.94 -11.90 -15.37
C SER A 64 0.95 -10.89 -15.96
N LEU A 65 -0.29 -10.88 -15.46
CA LEU A 65 -1.30 -9.91 -15.87
C LEU A 65 -0.99 -8.48 -15.42
N ASP A 66 -0.09 -8.31 -14.45
CA ASP A 66 0.37 -6.99 -14.00
C ASP A 66 1.90 -6.95 -13.86
N HIS A 67 2.56 -6.60 -14.95
CA HIS A 67 4.01 -6.40 -14.98
C HIS A 67 4.47 -5.19 -14.14
N GLN A 68 3.59 -4.23 -13.85
CA GLN A 68 3.94 -3.02 -13.10
C GLN A 68 3.84 -3.22 -11.58
N ALA A 69 3.07 -4.20 -11.12
CA ALA A 69 2.88 -4.52 -9.70
C ALA A 69 4.22 -4.61 -8.93
N LEU A 70 5.25 -5.20 -9.53
CA LEU A 70 6.53 -5.37 -8.86
C LEU A 70 7.25 -4.02 -8.65
N SER A 71 7.21 -3.14 -9.65
CA SER A 71 7.76 -1.79 -9.56
C SER A 71 6.99 -0.95 -8.56
N PHE A 72 5.65 -0.96 -8.63
CA PHE A 72 4.81 -0.24 -7.68
C PHE A 72 5.02 -0.70 -6.24
N LYS A 73 5.13 -2.01 -6.00
CA LYS A 73 5.40 -2.54 -4.66
C LYS A 73 6.71 -2.02 -4.07
N GLN A 74 7.78 -1.99 -4.87
CA GLN A 74 9.09 -1.51 -4.40
C GLN A 74 9.08 0.00 -4.14
N ASN A 75 8.47 0.77 -5.05
CA ASN A 75 8.36 2.22 -4.94
C ASN A 75 7.50 2.64 -3.75
N ASP A 76 6.31 2.06 -3.58
CA ASP A 76 5.42 2.35 -2.45
C ASP A 76 6.08 2.02 -1.12
N LEU A 77 6.79 0.88 -1.03
CA LEU A 77 7.50 0.51 0.19
C LEU A 77 8.61 1.51 0.57
N LYS A 78 9.19 2.23 -0.40
CA LYS A 78 10.16 3.30 -0.14
C LYS A 78 9.44 4.57 0.30
N LEU A 79 8.41 4.99 -0.44
CA LEU A 79 7.68 6.25 -0.23
C LEU A 79 6.90 6.27 1.08
N LEU A 80 6.35 5.13 1.52
CA LEU A 80 5.55 5.02 2.74
C LEU A 80 6.39 4.92 4.03
N ARG A 81 7.73 4.92 3.94
CA ARG A 81 8.58 4.91 5.15
C ARG A 81 8.56 6.26 5.82
N SER A 82 8.60 6.25 7.15
CA SER A 82 8.65 7.46 7.99
C SER A 82 9.73 8.44 7.55
N LYS A 83 10.95 7.95 7.25
CA LYS A 83 12.05 8.81 6.78
C LYS A 83 11.70 9.57 5.50
N MET A 84 11.05 8.90 4.54
CA MET A 84 10.71 9.54 3.27
C MET A 84 9.56 10.52 3.42
N ILE A 85 8.57 10.20 4.27
CA ILE A 85 7.45 11.11 4.56
C ILE A 85 7.95 12.39 5.25
N VAL A 86 8.83 12.26 6.25
CA VAL A 86 9.43 13.42 6.94
C VAL A 86 10.27 14.24 5.97
N HIS A 87 11.13 13.59 5.18
CA HIS A 87 11.94 14.27 4.17
C HIS A 87 11.08 15.06 3.18
N HIS A 88 9.96 14.51 2.73
CA HIS A 88 9.03 15.22 1.85
C HIS A 88 8.46 16.49 2.51
N PHE A 89 8.14 16.46 3.81
CA PHE A 89 7.71 17.66 4.53
C PHE A 89 8.82 18.69 4.69
N GLU A 90 10.05 18.26 4.97
CA GLU A 90 11.23 19.12 5.05
C GLU A 90 11.50 19.80 3.70
N THR A 91 11.47 19.04 2.60
CA THR A 91 11.66 19.60 1.25
C THR A 91 10.62 20.67 0.92
N LEU A 92 9.34 20.44 1.25
CA LEU A 92 8.29 21.45 1.01
C LEU A 92 8.45 22.70 1.87
N TYR A 93 9.00 22.57 3.07
CA TYR A 93 9.36 23.70 3.91
C TYR A 93 10.53 24.48 3.31
N ASP A 94 11.62 23.79 2.97
CA ASP A 94 12.84 24.39 2.41
C ASP A 94 12.56 25.11 1.08
N GLU A 95 11.80 24.47 0.17
CA GLU A 95 11.39 25.07 -1.12
C GLU A 95 10.63 26.38 -0.92
N ARG A 96 9.78 26.47 0.11
CA ARG A 96 9.02 27.69 0.39
C ARG A 96 9.90 28.76 1.01
N GLU A 97 10.81 28.38 1.90
CA GLU A 97 11.74 29.31 2.54
C GLU A 97 12.67 29.94 1.51
N THR A 98 13.22 29.15 0.57
CA THR A 98 14.02 29.65 -0.56
C THR A 98 13.23 30.64 -1.42
N ARG A 99 11.97 30.33 -1.77
CA ARG A 99 11.11 31.28 -2.51
C ARG A 99 10.82 32.57 -1.75
N ARG A 100 10.78 32.52 -0.42
CA ARG A 100 10.57 33.71 0.43
C ARG A 100 11.82 34.59 0.45
N GLU A 101 13.00 33.99 0.55
CA GLU A 101 14.29 34.67 0.52
C GLU A 101 14.58 35.33 -0.84
N GLU A 102 14.18 34.68 -1.93
CA GLU A 102 14.28 35.22 -3.30
C GLU A 102 13.30 36.37 -3.58
N GLY A 103 12.47 36.76 -2.60
CA GLY A 103 11.46 37.82 -2.74
C GLY A 103 10.31 37.44 -3.70
N ALA A 104 10.22 36.17 -4.09
CA ALA A 104 9.31 35.70 -5.12
C ALA A 104 7.90 35.36 -4.60
N SER A 105 7.70 35.17 -3.29
CA SER A 105 6.38 34.81 -2.74
C SER A 105 6.12 35.34 -1.33
N THR A 106 4.91 35.87 -1.12
CA THR A 106 4.29 36.17 0.19
C THR A 106 3.24 35.10 0.53
N GLU A 107 3.49 33.85 0.14
CA GLU A 107 2.55 32.77 0.40
C GLU A 107 2.41 32.58 1.91
N ILE A 108 1.22 32.87 2.45
CA ILE A 108 0.85 32.66 3.85
C ILE A 108 -0.21 31.55 3.87
N GLY A 109 0.03 30.48 4.63
CA GLY A 109 -0.87 29.32 4.69
C GLY A 109 -0.16 27.99 4.95
N PRO A 110 -0.90 26.86 4.97
CA PRO A 110 -0.33 25.53 5.22
C PRO A 110 0.62 25.09 4.10
N HIS A 111 1.72 24.41 4.45
CA HIS A 111 2.68 23.86 3.49
C HIS A 111 2.14 22.65 2.72
N CYS A 112 1.18 21.94 3.31
CA CYS A 112 0.51 20.78 2.72
C CYS A 112 -0.95 20.77 3.13
N ILE A 113 -1.81 20.35 2.22
CA ILE A 113 -3.24 20.13 2.48
C ILE A 113 -3.55 18.68 2.09
N TYR A 114 -4.21 17.95 2.98
CA TYR A 114 -4.63 16.58 2.74
C TYR A 114 -6.11 16.43 3.01
N ASP A 115 -6.85 16.09 1.96
CA ASP A 115 -8.28 15.89 2.05
C ASP A 115 -8.59 14.48 2.54
N TYR A 116 -9.51 14.39 3.50
CA TYR A 116 -10.12 13.14 3.90
C TYR A 116 -11.35 12.87 3.01
N PRO A 117 -11.75 11.60 2.82
CA PRO A 117 -12.97 11.26 2.11
C PRO A 117 -14.20 11.93 2.72
N ASP A 118 -15.18 12.31 1.88
CA ASP A 118 -16.45 12.89 2.35
C ASP A 118 -17.21 11.93 3.28
N ASP A 119 -17.16 10.64 2.97
CA ASP A 119 -17.72 9.59 3.81
C ASP A 119 -16.78 9.27 4.98
N MET A 120 -17.07 9.91 6.11
CA MET A 120 -16.31 9.73 7.35
C MET A 120 -16.54 8.37 8.02
N SER A 121 -17.51 7.55 7.58
CA SER A 121 -17.67 6.19 8.10
C SER A 121 -16.45 5.31 7.81
N VAL A 122 -15.74 5.61 6.70
CA VAL A 122 -14.49 4.95 6.32
C VAL A 122 -13.42 5.07 7.41
N LEU A 123 -13.43 6.17 8.17
CA LEU A 123 -12.50 6.37 9.28
C LEU A 123 -12.66 5.29 10.36
N TYR A 124 -13.90 4.90 10.68
CA TYR A 124 -14.17 3.85 11.66
C TYR A 124 -13.68 2.47 11.19
N ASP A 125 -13.87 2.16 9.92
CA ASP A 125 -13.36 0.91 9.33
C ASP A 125 -11.84 0.87 9.30
N VAL A 126 -11.21 2.00 8.97
CA VAL A 126 -9.74 2.14 9.02
C VAL A 126 -9.24 1.94 10.44
N ASN A 127 -9.86 2.56 11.44
CA ASN A 127 -9.51 2.37 12.84
C ASN A 127 -9.59 0.91 13.24
N ASP A 128 -10.69 0.22 12.92
CA ASP A 128 -10.86 -1.19 13.24
C ASP A 128 -9.84 -2.07 12.50
N LEU A 129 -9.50 -1.74 11.24
CA LEU A 129 -8.45 -2.44 10.49
C LEU A 129 -7.07 -2.29 11.12
N VAL A 130 -6.72 -1.08 11.55
CA VAL A 130 -5.44 -0.80 12.23
C VAL A 130 -5.40 -1.52 13.58
N ILE A 131 -6.48 -1.46 14.37
CA ILE A 131 -6.59 -2.17 15.65
C ILE A 131 -6.45 -3.68 15.43
N HIS A 132 -7.13 -4.22 14.42
CA HIS A 132 -7.08 -5.62 14.06
C HIS A 132 -5.66 -6.09 13.68
N TYR A 133 -4.91 -5.25 12.97
CA TYR A 133 -3.50 -5.49 12.66
C TYR A 133 -2.62 -5.45 13.92
N VAL A 134 -2.73 -4.36 14.70
CA VAL A 134 -1.93 -4.13 15.92
C VAL A 134 -2.13 -5.24 16.95
N LYS A 135 -3.37 -5.73 17.14
CA LYS A 135 -3.67 -6.85 18.06
C LYS A 135 -2.86 -8.11 17.75
N ARG A 136 -2.59 -8.40 16.48
CA ARG A 136 -1.86 -9.61 16.03
C ARG A 136 -0.35 -9.47 16.02
N GLN A 137 0.18 -8.28 16.28
CA GLN A 137 1.63 -8.10 16.35
C GLN A 137 2.17 -8.71 17.66
N PRO A 138 3.13 -9.66 17.60
CA PRO A 138 3.70 -10.26 18.80
C PRO A 138 4.65 -9.32 19.55
N ASN A 139 5.21 -8.32 18.85
CA ASN A 139 6.22 -7.41 19.39
C ASN A 139 5.63 -6.17 20.10
N ILE A 140 4.31 -6.05 20.20
CA ILE A 140 3.62 -4.90 20.82
C ILE A 140 2.98 -5.38 22.13
N GLN A 141 3.24 -4.67 23.22
CA GLN A 141 2.74 -5.05 24.54
C GLN A 141 1.22 -4.82 24.68
N LYS A 142 0.57 -5.50 25.65
CA LYS A 142 -0.88 -5.38 25.87
C LYS A 142 -1.30 -3.94 26.18
N GLU A 143 -0.52 -3.23 26.98
CA GLU A 143 -0.80 -1.83 27.36
C GLU A 143 -0.70 -0.89 26.15
N GLU A 144 0.33 -1.06 25.31
CA GLU A 144 0.50 -0.28 24.07
C GLU A 144 -0.65 -0.52 23.09
N LYS A 145 -1.13 -1.76 22.97
CA LYS A 145 -2.34 -2.09 22.18
C LYS A 145 -3.57 -1.36 22.71
N GLY A 146 -3.71 -1.29 24.04
CA GLY A 146 -4.77 -0.54 24.71
C GLY A 146 -4.71 0.96 24.42
N HIS A 147 -3.52 1.56 24.52
CA HIS A 147 -3.30 2.96 24.15
C HIS A 147 -3.62 3.23 22.68
N ALA A 148 -3.12 2.40 21.76
CA ALA A 148 -3.42 2.52 20.34
C ALA A 148 -4.93 2.47 20.06
N LYS A 149 -5.65 1.52 20.68
CA LYS A 149 -7.11 1.41 20.58
C LYS A 149 -7.82 2.67 21.09
N LYS A 150 -7.44 3.20 22.25
CA LYS A 150 -8.02 4.43 22.83
C LYS A 150 -7.75 5.65 21.94
N THR A 151 -6.54 5.79 21.42
CA THR A 151 -6.18 6.86 20.49
C THR A 151 -7.00 6.79 19.21
N LEU A 152 -7.14 5.61 18.61
CA LEU A 152 -7.90 5.42 17.37
C LEU A 152 -9.42 5.60 17.57
N LYS A 153 -10.00 5.07 18.65
CA LYS A 153 -11.47 5.09 18.84
C LYS A 153 -12.02 6.34 19.55
N ARG A 154 -11.19 7.06 20.32
CA ARG A 154 -11.63 8.22 21.11
C ARG A 154 -10.97 9.52 20.61
N PHE A 155 -9.64 9.57 20.66
CA PHE A 155 -8.90 10.80 20.32
C PHE A 155 -9.03 11.19 18.84
N LEU A 156 -8.90 10.24 17.90
CA LEU A 156 -9.00 10.58 16.48
C LEU A 156 -10.39 11.05 16.04
N PRO A 157 -11.50 10.36 16.37
CA PRO A 157 -12.83 10.87 16.07
C PRO A 157 -13.06 12.24 16.68
N GLU A 158 -12.61 12.45 17.93
CA GLU A 158 -12.64 13.76 18.55
C GLU A 158 -11.88 14.79 17.73
N LEU A 159 -10.64 14.51 17.29
CA LEU A 159 -9.82 15.40 16.46
C LEU A 159 -10.54 15.84 15.18
N PHE A 160 -11.29 14.95 14.54
CA PHE A 160 -12.09 15.25 13.34
C PHE A 160 -13.49 15.78 13.63
N ASN A 161 -13.84 15.98 14.91
CA ASN A 161 -15.15 16.42 15.37
C ASN A 161 -16.30 15.46 14.99
N ILE A 162 -16.01 14.17 15.06
CA ILE A 162 -16.91 13.05 14.75
C ILE A 162 -17.19 12.28 16.06
N PRO A 163 -18.38 11.66 16.23
CA PRO A 163 -18.67 10.85 17.41
C PRO A 163 -17.61 9.76 17.66
N ALA A 164 -17.27 9.56 18.93
CA ALA A 164 -16.36 8.48 19.33
C ALA A 164 -16.89 7.11 18.87
N GLN A 165 -15.98 6.24 18.45
CA GLN A 165 -16.32 4.91 17.98
C GLN A 165 -16.62 4.00 19.16
N GLN A 166 -17.64 3.14 19.03
CA GLN A 166 -17.98 2.19 20.08
C GLN A 166 -16.79 1.28 20.43
N MET A 167 -16.54 1.15 21.73
CA MET A 167 -15.56 0.22 22.29
C MET A 167 -16.23 -1.14 22.47
N SER A 168 -15.56 -2.22 22.06
CA SER A 168 -16.04 -3.58 22.30
C SER A 168 -16.07 -3.87 23.81
N ASP A 169 -17.11 -4.57 24.26
CA ASP A 169 -17.54 -4.82 25.65
C ASP A 169 -16.46 -5.36 26.62
N ASP A 170 -15.40 -6.00 26.11
CA ASP A 170 -14.39 -6.68 26.95
C ASP A 170 -13.55 -5.74 27.85
N GLU A 171 -13.67 -4.42 27.76
CA GLU A 171 -12.67 -3.49 28.34
C GLU A 171 -13.20 -2.20 28.98
N ASP A 172 -14.38 -2.24 29.61
CA ASP A 172 -14.79 -1.20 30.59
C ASP A 172 -14.06 -1.32 31.94
N SER A 173 -13.23 -2.36 32.13
CA SER A 173 -12.54 -2.64 33.39
C SER A 173 -11.27 -1.80 33.64
N CYS A 174 -10.82 -1.01 32.66
CA CYS A 174 -9.68 -0.10 32.86
C CYS A 174 -10.21 1.26 33.31
N ALA A 175 -10.54 1.35 34.61
CA ALA A 175 -11.06 2.52 35.33
C ALA A 175 -10.80 3.85 34.61
N GLU A 176 -11.85 4.52 34.15
CA GLU A 176 -11.77 5.90 33.69
C GLU A 176 -11.32 6.80 34.86
N PRO A 177 -10.17 7.49 34.79
CA PRO A 177 -10.00 8.66 35.63
C PRO A 177 -10.93 9.73 35.04
N LYS A 178 -11.99 10.09 35.79
CA LYS A 178 -13.02 11.10 35.47
C LYS A 178 -12.48 12.54 35.25
N HIS A 179 -11.19 12.73 34.99
CA HIS A 179 -10.54 14.04 34.89
C HIS A 179 -9.85 14.33 33.54
N ALA A 180 -9.89 13.45 32.55
CA ALA A 180 -9.19 13.69 31.28
C ALA A 180 -9.74 14.91 30.48
N GLY A 181 -11.01 15.27 30.65
CA GLY A 181 -11.60 16.46 30.01
C GLY A 181 -11.16 17.80 30.61
N MET A 182 -10.60 17.81 31.82
CA MET A 182 -10.26 19.04 32.55
C MET A 182 -8.78 19.44 32.37
N VAL A 183 -7.90 18.47 32.08
CA VAL A 183 -6.44 18.69 31.96
C VAL A 183 -6.06 19.41 30.65
N MET A 184 -6.75 19.11 29.53
CA MET A 184 -6.55 19.82 28.27
C MET A 184 -6.99 21.30 28.36
N GLN A 185 -8.09 21.57 29.06
CA GLN A 185 -8.63 22.94 29.18
C GLN A 185 -7.76 23.82 30.10
N TRP A 186 -7.18 23.25 31.17
CA TRP A 186 -6.25 23.97 32.06
C TRP A 186 -4.92 24.32 31.40
N ASN A 187 -4.37 23.46 30.53
CA ASN A 187 -3.14 23.77 29.80
C ASN A 187 -3.34 24.85 28.72
N TYR A 188 -4.49 24.87 28.04
CA TYR A 188 -4.80 25.87 27.02
C TYR A 188 -5.03 27.26 27.62
N LEU A 189 -5.81 27.35 28.71
CA LEU A 189 -6.07 28.61 29.41
C LEU A 189 -4.82 29.16 30.11
N SER A 190 -3.97 28.30 30.65
CA SER A 190 -2.69 28.69 31.25
C SER A 190 -1.70 29.21 30.19
N TRP A 191 -1.61 28.56 29.02
CA TRP A 191 -0.78 29.03 27.90
C TRP A 191 -1.27 30.37 27.32
N ILE A 192 -2.58 30.57 27.19
CA ILE A 192 -3.17 31.87 26.79
C ILE A 192 -2.87 32.95 27.84
N ALA A 193 -2.93 32.62 29.13
CA ALA A 193 -2.63 33.56 30.21
C ALA A 193 -1.14 33.96 30.25
N LEU A 194 -0.23 33.04 29.91
CA LEU A 194 1.22 33.24 29.88
C LEU A 194 1.72 34.01 28.64
N ASN A 195 1.00 33.96 27.52
CA ASN A 195 1.40 34.56 26.24
C ASN A 195 0.59 35.80 25.82
N LYS A 196 0.03 36.55 26.79
CA LYS A 196 -0.48 37.92 26.55
C LYS A 196 0.67 38.91 26.32
N GLY A 197 1.43 38.67 25.25
CA GLY A 197 2.33 39.64 24.63
C GLY A 197 1.69 40.11 23.34
N SER A 198 1.44 41.41 23.24
CA SER A 198 0.76 42.13 22.14
C SER A 198 1.31 41.92 20.73
N LYS A 199 2.40 41.16 20.55
CA LYS A 199 3.00 40.86 19.24
C LYS A 199 2.48 39.58 18.57
N LEU A 200 1.84 38.66 19.30
CA LEU A 200 1.26 37.43 18.73
C LEU A 200 -0.18 37.60 18.22
N GLN A 201 -0.93 38.56 18.76
CA GLN A 201 -2.29 38.86 18.31
C GLN A 201 -2.32 39.42 16.88
N ALA A 202 -1.41 40.35 16.55
CA ALA A 202 -1.37 40.96 15.22
C ALA A 202 -1.05 39.96 14.09
N ALA A 203 -0.21 38.95 14.36
CA ALA A 203 0.15 37.92 13.37
C ALA A 203 -0.92 36.83 13.20
N ALA A 204 -1.72 36.57 14.24
CA ALA A 204 -2.82 35.60 14.18
C ALA A 204 -4.07 36.17 13.48
N GLU A 205 -4.26 37.49 13.55
CA GLU A 205 -5.42 38.20 13.00
C GLU A 205 -5.32 38.40 11.48
N GLU A 206 -4.11 38.43 10.91
CA GLU A 206 -3.87 38.46 9.46
C GLU A 206 -4.00 37.09 8.75
N LEU A 207 -4.24 36.00 9.50
CA LEU A 207 -4.24 34.61 9.02
C LEU A 207 -5.63 33.99 8.82
N GLU A 208 -6.70 34.77 8.94
CA GLU A 208 -8.07 34.27 8.82
C GLU A 208 -8.50 34.01 7.36
N VAL A 209 -8.16 32.83 6.84
CA VAL A 209 -9.02 32.18 5.84
C VAL A 209 -10.32 31.83 6.57
N LYS A 210 -11.35 32.67 6.41
CA LYS A 210 -12.64 32.47 7.08
C LYS A 210 -13.18 31.05 6.79
N PRO A 211 -13.32 30.19 7.82
CA PRO A 211 -13.88 28.86 7.64
C PRO A 211 -15.28 28.92 7.01
N ARG A 212 -15.61 27.99 6.11
CA ARG A 212 -17.00 27.82 5.63
C ARG A 212 -17.90 27.65 6.85
N ARG A 213 -19.08 28.30 6.86
CA ARG A 213 -20.02 28.23 8.00
C ARG A 213 -20.22 26.77 8.43
N GLY A 214 -19.83 26.43 9.66
CA GLY A 214 -19.90 25.08 10.22
C GLY A 214 -18.59 24.29 10.29
N THR A 215 -17.44 24.82 9.84
CA THR A 215 -16.16 24.10 9.98
C THR A 215 -15.44 24.50 11.28
N SER A 216 -15.15 23.52 12.13
CA SER A 216 -14.35 23.70 13.35
C SER A 216 -12.87 23.63 12.99
N TYR A 217 -12.11 24.68 13.28
CA TYR A 217 -10.65 24.63 13.20
C TYR A 217 -10.07 24.06 14.51
N ARG A 218 -9.15 23.12 14.41
CA ARG A 218 -8.40 22.58 15.55
C ARG A 218 -6.92 22.62 15.23
N LEU A 219 -6.19 23.37 16.05
CA LEU A 219 -4.73 23.44 15.97
C LEU A 219 -4.12 22.39 16.89
N PHE A 220 -3.26 21.56 16.33
CA PHE A 220 -2.54 20.51 17.05
C PHE A 220 -1.05 20.64 16.76
N PHE A 221 -0.24 20.76 17.82
CA PHE A 221 1.22 20.72 17.74
C PHE A 221 1.67 19.29 18.04
N GLY A 222 2.38 18.68 17.10
CA GLY A 222 2.83 17.30 17.21
C GLY A 222 4.27 17.12 16.74
N ALA A 223 4.91 16.06 17.23
CA ALA A 223 6.21 15.62 16.73
C ALA A 223 6.09 15.01 15.32
N ASN A 224 7.22 14.75 14.67
CA ASN A 224 7.28 14.11 13.35
C ASN A 224 6.50 12.78 13.29
N THR A 225 6.42 12.05 14.41
CA THR A 225 5.62 10.82 14.52
C THR A 225 4.13 11.04 14.24
N TRP A 226 3.56 12.16 14.69
CA TRP A 226 2.18 12.53 14.40
C TRP A 226 1.98 12.91 12.94
N CYS A 227 2.91 13.67 12.35
CA CYS A 227 2.85 14.00 10.91
C CYS A 227 2.88 12.74 10.05
N VAL A 228 3.78 11.80 10.36
CA VAL A 228 3.85 10.50 9.68
C VAL A 228 2.56 9.71 9.88
N PHE A 229 2.06 9.62 11.12
CA PHE A 229 0.83 8.91 11.43
C PHE A 229 -0.36 9.48 10.64
N LEU A 230 -0.59 10.79 10.71
CA LEU A 230 -1.70 11.45 10.03
C LEU A 230 -1.62 11.30 8.51
N ARG A 231 -0.40 11.36 7.94
CA ARG A 231 -0.19 11.16 6.51
C ARG A 231 -0.53 9.72 6.09
N LEU A 232 -0.03 8.73 6.82
CA LEU A 232 -0.33 7.32 6.56
C LEU A 232 -1.82 7.01 6.76
N HIS A 233 -2.41 7.55 7.82
CA HIS A 233 -3.83 7.39 8.13
C HIS A 233 -4.72 7.99 7.03
N GLN A 234 -4.40 9.20 6.56
CA GLN A 234 -5.12 9.83 5.46
C GLN A 234 -5.02 9.00 4.17
N MET A 235 -3.83 8.51 3.81
CA MET A 235 -3.65 7.67 2.63
C MET A 235 -4.44 6.36 2.74
N LEU A 236 -4.52 5.78 3.94
CA LEU A 236 -5.30 4.57 4.18
C LEU A 236 -6.81 4.84 4.02
N CYS A 237 -7.31 5.96 4.55
CA CYS A 237 -8.71 6.38 4.38
C CYS A 237 -9.06 6.62 2.91
N ASP A 238 -8.24 7.39 2.18
CA ASP A 238 -8.46 7.67 0.76
C ASP A 238 -8.43 6.38 -0.10
N ARG A 239 -7.43 5.51 0.12
CA ARG A 239 -7.33 4.23 -0.60
C ARG A 239 -8.52 3.31 -0.29
N LEU A 240 -8.97 3.22 0.96
CA LEU A 240 -10.11 2.39 1.34
C LEU A 240 -11.42 2.94 0.75
N ALA A 241 -11.62 4.25 0.76
CA ALA A 241 -12.78 4.88 0.14
C ALA A 241 -12.84 4.61 -1.38
N ARG A 242 -11.70 4.75 -2.09
CA ARG A 242 -11.60 4.41 -3.51
C ARG A 242 -11.90 2.94 -3.77
N LEU A 243 -11.40 2.04 -2.93
CA LEU A 243 -11.65 0.61 -3.03
C LEU A 243 -13.14 0.30 -2.86
N LYS A 244 -13.79 0.86 -1.83
CA LYS A 244 -15.23 0.68 -1.60
C LYS A 244 -16.06 1.18 -2.78
N LYS A 245 -15.76 2.38 -3.28
CA LYS A 245 -16.44 2.96 -4.44
C LYS A 245 -16.32 2.05 -5.67
N LYS A 246 -15.10 1.60 -6.00
CA LYS A 246 -14.86 0.69 -7.12
C LYS A 246 -15.57 -0.64 -6.95
N THR A 247 -15.62 -1.16 -5.73
CA THR A 247 -16.34 -2.41 -5.42
C THR A 247 -17.84 -2.27 -5.65
N ALA A 248 -18.43 -1.15 -5.22
CA ALA A 248 -19.84 -0.86 -5.47
C ALA A 248 -20.13 -0.72 -6.98
N GLU A 249 -19.29 -0.01 -7.74
CA GLU A 249 -19.39 0.11 -9.20
C GLU A 249 -19.36 -1.26 -9.89
N MET A 250 -18.44 -2.14 -9.46
CA MET A 250 -18.33 -3.49 -10.03
C MET A 250 -19.56 -4.35 -9.70
N LEU A 251 -20.02 -4.34 -8.44
CA LEU A 251 -21.21 -5.09 -8.04
C LEU A 251 -22.45 -4.67 -8.85
N GLU A 252 -22.60 -3.39 -9.13
CA GLU A 252 -23.70 -2.90 -9.96
C GLU A 252 -23.57 -3.41 -11.40
N SER A 253 -22.36 -3.38 -11.96
CA SER A 253 -22.10 -3.92 -13.31
C SER A 253 -22.39 -5.41 -13.45
N TYR A 254 -22.24 -6.18 -12.36
CA TYR A 254 -22.59 -7.60 -12.30
C TYR A 254 -24.09 -7.84 -12.15
N ARG A 255 -24.84 -6.93 -11.52
CA ARG A 255 -26.31 -7.07 -11.37
C ARG A 255 -27.07 -6.79 -12.66
N VAL A 256 -26.48 -5.99 -13.55
CA VAL A 256 -27.07 -5.60 -14.84
C VAL A 256 -26.81 -6.64 -15.95
N ARG A 257 -25.94 -7.63 -15.71
CA ARG A 257 -25.66 -8.76 -16.62
C ARG A 257 -26.41 -10.01 -16.21
#